data_AF-A0A938Y1N4-F1
#
_entry.id   AF-A0A938Y1N4-F1
#
_cell.length_a   1.000
_cell.length_b   1.000
_cell.length_c   1.000
_cell.angle_alpha   90.00
_cell.angle_beta   90.00
_cell.angle_gamma   90.00
#
_symmetry.space_group_name_H-M   'P 1'
#
loop_
_entity.id
_entity.type
_entity.pdbx_description
1 polymer ?
#
loop_
_entity_poly.entity_id
_entity_poly.type
_entity_poly.pdbx_seq_one_letter_code
_entity_poly.pdbx_strand_id
1 'polypeptide(L)'
;MKLYRRLRRQLTNERGAILLTTLFFLFCMCGLISILLLIGQASVAEMRTQQTADLVTKGARAAGKGVYKGEARLFATTREANQQKVEIIRGAREEAEILVNLNKSGLEKSGKVKGITHQKGNLHYLYAQGIYHLRIELQTELVLMWDALRLTFQKVSQSEV
;
A
#
# COMPACT_ATOMS: atom_id res chain seq x y z
N MET A 1 -68.36 -13.27 -3.71
CA MET A 1 -67.92 -12.16 -2.81
C MET A 1 -66.97 -12.58 -1.68
N LYS A 2 -67.18 -13.72 -0.97
CA LYS A 2 -66.27 -14.22 0.10
C LYS A 2 -64.85 -14.61 -0.37
N LEU A 3 -64.73 -15.22 -1.56
CA LEU A 3 -63.44 -15.62 -2.14
C LEU A 3 -62.52 -14.40 -2.42
N TYR A 4 -63.10 -13.33 -2.98
CA TYR A 4 -62.40 -12.08 -3.28
C TYR A 4 -61.85 -11.40 -2.03
N ARG A 5 -62.61 -11.41 -0.92
CA ARG A 5 -62.14 -10.86 0.37
C ARG A 5 -61.02 -11.72 1.00
N ARG A 6 -61.03 -13.05 0.83
CA ARG A 6 -59.95 -13.94 1.28
C ARG A 6 -58.67 -13.74 0.47
N LEU A 7 -58.79 -13.71 -0.86
CA LEU A 7 -57.68 -13.42 -1.78
C LEU A 7 -57.04 -12.06 -1.48
N ARG A 8 -57.86 -11.01 -1.28
CA ARG A 8 -57.36 -9.68 -0.94
C ARG A 8 -56.59 -9.68 0.39
N ARG A 9 -57.10 -10.35 1.43
CA ARG A 9 -56.37 -10.47 2.72
C ARG A 9 -55.07 -11.26 2.59
N GLN A 10 -55.04 -12.37 1.86
CA GLN A 10 -53.81 -13.11 1.59
C GLN A 10 -52.80 -12.26 0.82
N LEU A 11 -53.21 -11.58 -0.26
CA LEU A 11 -52.36 -10.66 -1.02
C LEU A 11 -51.81 -9.50 -0.17
N THR A 12 -52.56 -9.02 0.82
CA THR A 12 -52.09 -7.93 1.70
C THR A 12 -51.06 -8.44 2.71
N ASN A 13 -51.25 -9.65 3.25
CA ASN A 13 -50.28 -10.31 4.13
C ASN A 13 -49.00 -10.71 3.39
N GLU A 14 -49.12 -11.22 2.17
CA GLU A 14 -47.96 -11.55 1.34
C GLU A 14 -47.19 -10.30 0.94
N ARG A 15 -47.86 -9.18 0.64
CA ARG A 15 -47.18 -7.89 0.41
C ARG A 15 -46.37 -7.43 1.62
N GLY A 16 -46.89 -7.60 2.83
CA GLY A 16 -46.16 -7.27 4.06
C GLY A 16 -44.92 -8.14 4.26
N ALA A 17 -45.06 -9.46 4.04
CA ALA A 17 -43.94 -10.40 4.13
C ALA A 17 -42.88 -10.14 3.04
N ILE A 18 -43.30 -9.90 1.80
CA ILE A 18 -42.41 -9.56 0.67
C ILE A 18 -41.67 -8.26 0.93
N LEU A 19 -42.34 -7.23 1.49
CA LEU A 19 -41.69 -5.97 1.80
C LEU A 19 -40.60 -6.14 2.86
N LEU A 20 -40.88 -6.93 3.90
CA LEU A 20 -39.94 -7.21 4.98
C LEU A 20 -38.74 -8.04 4.50
N THR A 21 -38.96 -9.07 3.67
CA THR A 21 -37.87 -9.86 3.08
C THR A 21 -37.06 -9.07 2.07
N THR A 22 -37.69 -8.18 1.29
CA THR A 22 -36.99 -7.29 0.34
C THR A 22 -36.12 -6.27 1.08
N LEU A 23 -36.63 -5.67 2.16
CA LEU A 23 -35.86 -4.76 3.02
C LEU A 23 -34.68 -5.48 3.69
N PHE A 24 -34.91 -6.68 4.20
CA PHE A 24 -33.85 -7.51 4.77
C PHE A 24 -32.78 -7.84 3.74
N PHE A 25 -33.17 -8.24 2.53
CA PHE A 25 -32.23 -8.51 1.44
C PHE A 25 -31.44 -7.26 1.05
N LEU A 26 -32.09 -6.10 0.94
CA LEU A 26 -31.42 -4.83 0.65
C LEU A 26 -30.38 -4.50 1.73
N PHE A 27 -30.74 -4.68 3.01
CA PHE A 27 -29.82 -4.45 4.13
C PHE A 27 -28.60 -5.38 4.04
N CYS A 28 -28.80 -6.66 3.75
CA CYS A 28 -27.71 -7.62 3.53
C CYS A 28 -26.81 -7.19 2.36
N MET A 29 -27.39 -6.75 1.24
CA MET A 29 -26.64 -6.28 0.08
C MET A 29 -25.83 -5.03 0.39
N CYS A 30 -26.41 -4.03 1.06
CA CYS A 30 -25.70 -2.84 1.50
C CYS A 30 -24.56 -3.18 2.48
N GLY A 31 -24.77 -4.11 3.39
CA GLY A 31 -23.74 -4.62 4.30
C GLY A 31 -22.59 -5.28 3.54
N LEU A 32 -22.90 -6.15 2.58
CA LEU A 32 -21.89 -6.83 1.77
C LEU A 32 -21.07 -5.86 0.91
N ILE A 33 -21.72 -4.86 0.30
CA ILE A 33 -21.05 -3.80 -0.46
C ILE A 33 -20.12 -2.99 0.45
N SER A 34 -20.56 -2.66 1.67
CA SER A 34 -19.74 -1.92 2.63
C SER A 34 -18.48 -2.68 3.00
N ILE A 35 -18.58 -4.00 3.24
CA ILE A 35 -17.42 -4.87 3.50
C ILE A 35 -16.47 -4.91 2.29
N LEU A 36 -17.01 -5.06 1.08
CA LEU A 36 -16.19 -5.06 -0.15
C LEU A 36 -15.43 -3.74 -0.34
N LEU A 37 -16.07 -2.60 -0.07
CA LEU A 37 -15.43 -1.29 -0.15
C LEU A 37 -14.29 -1.15 0.87
N LEU A 38 -14.48 -1.64 2.09
CA LEU A 38 -13.44 -1.66 3.13
C LEU A 38 -12.23 -2.49 2.72
N ILE A 39 -12.46 -3.70 2.19
CA ILE A 39 -11.40 -4.58 1.66
C ILE A 39 -10.69 -3.90 0.49
N GLY A 40 -11.45 -3.26 -0.41
CA GLY A 40 -10.91 -2.53 -1.55
C GLY A 40 -9.98 -1.39 -1.13
N GLN A 41 -10.37 -0.59 -0.12
CA GLN A 41 -9.54 0.49 0.39
C GLN A 41 -8.23 -0.01 1.02
N ALA A 42 -8.30 -1.07 1.83
CA ALA A 42 -7.12 -1.71 2.41
C ALA A 42 -6.16 -2.23 1.32
N SER A 43 -6.70 -2.92 0.31
CA SER A 43 -5.93 -3.45 -0.82
C SER A 43 -5.25 -2.35 -1.63
N VAL A 44 -5.94 -1.23 -1.89
CA VAL A 44 -5.35 -0.09 -2.61
C VAL A 44 -4.20 0.55 -1.82
N ALA A 45 -4.36 0.73 -0.50
CA ALA A 45 -3.30 1.27 0.35
C ALA A 45 -2.08 0.34 0.37
N GLU A 46 -2.31 -0.96 0.48
CA GLU A 46 -1.28 -1.99 0.42
C GLU A 46 -0.53 -1.98 -0.91
N MET A 47 -1.26 -1.97 -2.04
CA MET A 47 -0.69 -1.97 -3.38
C MET A 47 0.14 -0.71 -3.65
N ARG A 48 -0.35 0.47 -3.26
CA ARG A 48 0.41 1.72 -3.40
C ARG A 48 1.70 1.70 -2.59
N THR A 49 1.64 1.20 -1.36
CA THR A 49 2.83 1.08 -0.50
C THR A 49 3.86 0.17 -1.15
N GLN A 50 3.43 -0.97 -1.69
CA GLN A 50 4.31 -1.90 -2.42
C GLN A 50 4.90 -1.26 -3.68
N GLN A 51 4.08 -0.61 -4.51
CA GLN A 51 4.54 0.05 -5.73
C GLN A 51 5.54 1.17 -5.45
N THR A 52 5.30 1.99 -4.42
CA THR A 52 6.26 3.00 -4.00
C THR A 52 7.55 2.37 -3.50
N ALA A 53 7.47 1.29 -2.73
CA ALA A 53 8.68 0.59 -2.28
C ALA A 53 9.50 0.05 -3.45
N ASP A 54 8.86 -0.58 -4.43
CA ASP A 54 9.52 -1.12 -5.62
C ASP A 54 10.09 -0.04 -6.53
N LEU A 55 9.39 1.08 -6.69
CA LEU A 55 9.87 2.21 -7.48
C LEU A 55 11.10 2.85 -6.83
N VAL A 56 11.08 3.04 -5.51
CA VAL A 56 12.20 3.62 -4.76
C VAL A 56 13.41 2.68 -4.80
N THR A 57 13.24 1.38 -4.56
CA THR A 57 14.38 0.43 -4.54
C THR A 57 15.03 0.30 -5.92
N LYS A 58 14.23 0.24 -7.00
CA LYS A 58 14.73 0.18 -8.37
C LYS A 58 15.38 1.49 -8.80
N GLY A 59 14.78 2.64 -8.47
CA GLY A 59 15.34 3.96 -8.78
C GLY A 59 16.66 4.21 -8.05
N ALA A 60 16.70 3.91 -6.75
CA ALA A 60 17.92 3.98 -5.94
C ALA A 60 19.04 3.10 -6.49
N ARG A 61 18.72 1.87 -6.91
CA ARG A 61 19.66 0.97 -7.57
C ARG A 61 20.18 1.57 -8.88
N ALA A 62 19.30 2.03 -9.74
CA ALA A 62 19.67 2.57 -11.05
C ALA A 62 20.59 3.78 -10.93
N ALA A 63 20.32 4.67 -9.97
CA ALA A 63 21.13 5.87 -9.76
C ALA A 63 22.50 5.57 -9.12
N GLY A 64 22.54 4.67 -8.12
CA GLY A 64 23.74 4.42 -7.31
C GLY A 64 24.60 3.23 -7.74
N LYS A 65 24.24 2.54 -8.83
CA LYS A 65 25.06 1.45 -9.39
C LYS A 65 26.32 2.04 -10.04
N GLY A 66 27.48 1.49 -9.68
CA GLY A 66 28.76 1.82 -10.29
C GLY A 66 29.68 0.59 -10.35
N VAL A 67 30.80 0.71 -11.08
CA VAL A 67 31.81 -0.36 -11.17
C VAL A 67 33.05 0.05 -10.39
N TYR A 68 33.42 -0.75 -9.39
CA TYR A 68 34.63 -0.54 -8.60
C TYR A 68 35.53 -1.76 -8.72
N LYS A 69 36.77 -1.56 -9.20
CA LYS A 69 37.75 -2.64 -9.41
C LYS A 69 37.23 -3.84 -10.22
N GLY A 70 36.33 -3.58 -11.18
CA GLY A 70 35.73 -4.60 -12.04
C GLY A 70 34.46 -5.26 -11.50
N GLU A 71 34.07 -4.96 -10.26
CA GLU A 71 32.84 -5.49 -9.64
C GLU A 71 31.74 -4.43 -9.58
N ALA A 72 30.50 -4.86 -9.85
CA ALA A 72 29.34 -3.97 -9.77
C ALA A 72 28.95 -3.79 -8.29
N ARG A 73 28.93 -2.53 -7.85
CA ARG A 73 28.66 -2.15 -6.46
C ARG A 73 27.65 -1.02 -6.41
N LEU A 74 26.89 -0.96 -5.32
CA LEU A 74 26.03 0.18 -5.02
C LEU A 74 26.76 1.16 -4.08
N PHE A 75 26.62 2.44 -4.37
CA PHE A 75 27.18 3.53 -3.59
C PHE A 75 26.05 4.25 -2.84
N ALA A 76 26.22 4.45 -1.54
CA ALA A 76 25.17 5.05 -0.72
C ALA A 76 25.01 6.54 -1.04
N THR A 77 26.14 7.25 -1.17
CA THR A 77 26.20 8.70 -1.37
C THR A 77 27.06 9.04 -2.57
N THR A 78 26.81 10.20 -3.17
CA THR A 78 27.63 10.71 -4.29
C THR A 78 29.06 10.99 -3.81
N ARG A 79 29.24 11.39 -2.55
CA ARG A 79 30.55 11.60 -1.93
C ARG A 79 31.38 10.30 -1.85
N GLU A 80 30.75 9.18 -1.49
CA GLU A 80 31.42 7.87 -1.42
C GLU A 80 31.92 7.42 -2.81
N ALA A 81 31.11 7.63 -3.85
CA ALA A 81 31.49 7.30 -5.22
C ALA A 81 32.65 8.17 -5.73
N ASN A 82 32.62 9.48 -5.45
CA ASN A 82 33.69 10.41 -5.81
C ASN A 82 35.03 10.04 -5.14
N GLN A 83 35.01 9.62 -3.88
CA GLN A 83 36.21 9.14 -3.17
C GLN A 83 36.81 7.90 -3.84
N GLN A 84 35.98 7.04 -4.41
CA GLN A 84 36.40 5.81 -5.08
C GLN A 84 36.60 6.01 -6.59
N LYS A 85 36.46 7.24 -7.11
CA LYS A 85 36.54 7.61 -8.53
C LYS A 85 35.59 6.80 -9.41
N VAL A 86 34.40 6.49 -8.90
CA VAL A 86 33.35 5.78 -9.64
C VAL A 86 32.32 6.78 -10.12
N GLU A 87 32.00 6.72 -11.41
CA GLU A 87 30.94 7.52 -12.01
C GLU A 87 29.58 6.90 -11.69
N ILE A 88 28.72 7.66 -11.03
CA ILE A 88 27.33 7.31 -10.74
C ILE A 88 26.45 8.53 -11.02
N ILE A 89 25.15 8.32 -11.23
CA ILE A 89 24.21 9.43 -11.42
C ILE A 89 24.02 10.18 -10.08
N ARG A 90 23.75 9.42 -9.02
CA ARG A 90 23.55 9.92 -7.65
C ARG A 90 23.66 8.78 -6.65
N GLY A 91 24.06 9.08 -5.41
CA GLY A 91 24.05 8.09 -4.34
C GLY A 91 22.68 7.40 -4.18
N ALA A 92 22.67 6.08 -3.99
CA ALA A 92 21.44 5.31 -3.88
C ALA A 92 20.55 5.76 -2.72
N ARG A 93 21.15 6.17 -1.60
CA ARG A 93 20.39 6.69 -0.45
C ARG A 93 19.80 8.06 -0.77
N GLU A 94 20.57 8.93 -1.41
CA GLU A 94 20.14 10.27 -1.81
C GLU A 94 18.96 10.19 -2.80
N GLU A 95 19.07 9.31 -3.81
CA GLU A 95 17.99 9.11 -4.78
C GLU A 95 16.74 8.50 -4.12
N ALA A 96 16.91 7.53 -3.23
CA ALA A 96 15.79 6.94 -2.52
C ALA A 96 15.03 7.95 -1.65
N GLU A 97 15.75 8.84 -0.96
CA GLU A 97 15.15 9.91 -0.15
C GLU A 97 14.33 10.88 -1.02
N ILE A 98 14.83 11.22 -2.21
CA ILE A 98 14.11 12.05 -3.18
C ILE A 98 12.84 11.34 -3.67
N LEU A 99 12.95 10.09 -4.10
CA LEU A 99 11.81 9.32 -4.61
C LEU A 99 10.75 9.09 -3.52
N VAL A 100 11.17 8.86 -2.28
CA VAL A 100 10.26 8.77 -1.13
C VAL A 100 9.52 10.09 -0.94
N ASN A 101 10.24 11.22 -0.93
CA ASN A 101 9.63 12.53 -0.74
C ASN A 101 8.64 12.88 -1.85
N LEU A 102 8.96 12.54 -3.10
CA LEU A 102 8.05 12.73 -4.24
C LEU A 102 6.78 11.88 -4.14
N ASN A 103 6.86 10.68 -3.55
CA ASN A 103 5.71 9.78 -3.38
C ASN A 103 4.97 9.95 -2.04
N LYS A 104 5.52 10.76 -1.13
CA LYS A 104 4.99 10.92 0.23
C LYS A 104 3.54 11.37 0.24
N SER A 105 3.17 12.35 -0.58
CA SER A 105 1.78 12.81 -0.69
C SER A 105 0.83 11.73 -1.22
N GLY A 106 1.32 10.81 -2.04
CA GLY A 106 0.54 9.66 -2.54
C GLY A 106 0.28 8.63 -1.45
N LEU A 107 1.30 8.37 -0.61
CA LEU A 107 1.19 7.49 0.55
C LEU A 107 0.29 8.10 1.64
N GLU A 108 0.43 9.39 1.90
CA GLU A 108 -0.35 10.12 2.92
C GLU A 108 -1.85 10.15 2.61
N LYS A 109 -2.23 10.12 1.32
CA LYS A 109 -3.63 9.94 0.90
C LYS A 109 -4.21 8.57 1.24
N SER A 110 -3.36 7.56 1.41
CA SER A 110 -3.76 6.18 1.71
C SER A 110 -3.62 5.84 3.20
N GLY A 111 -2.88 6.63 3.96
CA GLY A 111 -2.71 6.47 5.40
C GLY A 111 -1.55 7.31 5.94
N LYS A 112 -1.38 7.35 7.26
CA LYS A 112 -0.23 8.00 7.89
C LYS A 112 1.02 7.14 7.74
N VAL A 113 2.06 7.68 7.14
CA VAL A 113 3.38 7.02 7.10
C VAL A 113 3.98 7.03 8.51
N LYS A 114 4.18 5.84 9.11
CA LYS A 114 4.80 5.71 10.43
C LYS A 114 6.31 5.75 10.38
N GLY A 115 6.89 5.15 9.34
CA GLY A 115 8.33 5.02 9.24
C GLY A 115 8.74 4.57 7.85
N ILE A 116 9.88 5.09 7.40
CA ILE A 116 10.56 4.64 6.20
C ILE A 116 11.97 4.31 6.62
N THR A 117 12.33 3.04 6.51
CA THR A 117 13.66 2.56 6.87
C THR A 117 14.41 2.22 5.59
N HIS A 118 15.37 3.07 5.26
CA HIS A 118 16.34 2.81 4.20
C HIS A 118 17.40 1.87 4.75
N GLN A 119 17.57 0.73 4.08
CA GLN A 119 18.49 -0.35 4.43
C GLN A 119 18.26 -0.99 5.80
N LYS A 120 18.08 -2.31 5.83
CA LYS A 120 17.91 -3.06 7.07
C LYS A 120 19.15 -2.89 7.97
N GLY A 121 19.05 -2.05 9.01
CA GLY A 121 20.08 -1.87 10.02
C GLY A 121 21.33 -1.06 9.63
N ASN A 122 21.28 -0.18 8.61
CA ASN A 122 22.46 0.57 8.12
C ASN A 122 23.67 -0.35 7.79
N LEU A 123 23.39 -1.55 7.30
CA LEU A 123 24.41 -2.54 7.00
C LEU A 123 25.11 -2.20 5.69
N HIS A 124 26.24 -1.49 5.80
CA HIS A 124 27.04 -1.04 4.65
C HIS A 124 27.44 -2.16 3.68
N TYR A 125 27.53 -3.41 4.16
CA TYR A 125 27.86 -4.55 3.32
C TYR A 125 26.80 -4.84 2.25
N LEU A 126 25.53 -4.48 2.47
CA LEU A 126 24.46 -4.67 1.49
C LEU A 126 24.69 -3.80 0.25
N TYR A 127 25.17 -2.57 0.42
CA TYR A 127 25.59 -1.73 -0.69
C TYR A 127 26.76 -2.36 -1.45
N ALA A 128 27.72 -2.97 -0.74
CA ALA A 128 28.83 -3.67 -1.35
C ALA A 128 28.36 -4.86 -2.22
N GLN A 129 27.33 -5.58 -1.80
CA GLN A 129 26.70 -6.67 -2.54
C GLN A 129 25.76 -6.20 -3.66
N GLY A 130 25.58 -4.88 -3.84
CA GLY A 130 24.66 -4.37 -4.84
C GLY A 130 23.19 -4.51 -4.43
N ILE A 131 22.88 -4.57 -3.13
CA ILE A 131 21.53 -4.77 -2.62
C ILE A 131 21.01 -3.46 -1.98
N TYR A 132 19.90 -2.95 -2.52
CA TYR A 132 19.13 -1.87 -1.89
C TYR A 132 17.86 -2.43 -1.25
N HIS A 133 17.66 -2.15 0.03
CA HIS A 133 16.50 -2.57 0.80
C HIS A 133 15.72 -1.36 1.30
N LEU A 134 14.40 -1.39 1.19
CA LEU A 134 13.51 -0.38 1.75
C LEU A 134 12.37 -1.03 2.52
N ARG A 135 12.05 -0.50 3.70
CA ARG A 135 10.83 -0.80 4.44
C ARG A 135 9.98 0.45 4.56
N ILE A 136 8.70 0.34 4.20
CA ILE A 136 7.70 1.39 4.40
C ILE A 136 6.63 0.85 5.35
N GLU A 137 6.36 1.60 6.41
CA GLU A 137 5.29 1.32 7.37
C GLU A 137 4.19 2.37 7.20
N LEU A 138 3.01 1.92 6.76
CA LEU A 138 1.83 2.76 6.56
C LEU A 138 0.77 2.38 7.57
N GLN A 139 0.17 3.36 8.23
CA GLN A 139 -0.98 3.18 9.11
C GLN A 139 -2.22 3.82 8.49
N THR A 140 -3.23 3.02 8.19
CA THR A 140 -4.52 3.49 7.67
C THR A 140 -5.57 3.34 8.76
N GLU A 141 -6.45 4.33 8.87
CA GLU A 141 -7.62 4.29 9.75
C GLU A 141 -8.85 4.05 8.88
N LEU A 142 -9.49 2.89 9.07
CA LEU A 142 -10.74 2.54 8.42
C LEU A 142 -11.88 2.88 9.36
N VAL A 143 -12.69 3.86 8.97
CA VAL A 143 -13.90 4.23 9.71
C VAL A 143 -14.99 3.21 9.37
N LEU A 144 -15.33 2.36 10.33
CA LEU A 144 -16.48 1.48 10.30
C LEU A 144 -17.72 2.24 10.78
N MET A 145 -18.91 1.66 10.62
CA MET A 145 -20.17 2.32 11.04
C MET A 145 -20.20 2.70 12.52
N TRP A 146 -19.45 2.02 13.39
CA TRP A 146 -19.51 2.18 14.84
C TRP A 146 -18.13 2.33 15.52
N ASP A 147 -17.04 2.16 14.78
CA ASP A 147 -15.68 2.18 15.34
C ASP A 147 -14.65 2.55 14.26
N ALA A 148 -13.43 2.88 14.65
CA ALA A 148 -12.30 3.12 13.75
C ALA A 148 -11.26 2.00 13.88
N LEU A 149 -11.10 1.20 12.83
CA LEU A 149 -10.09 0.15 12.79
C LEU A 149 -8.77 0.72 12.27
N ARG A 150 -7.71 0.63 13.08
CA ARG A 150 -6.37 1.04 12.67
C ARG A 150 -5.61 -0.15 12.10
N LEU A 151 -5.41 -0.14 10.79
CA LEU A 151 -4.58 -1.13 10.10
C LEU A 151 -3.16 -0.60 9.93
N THR A 152 -2.17 -1.43 10.21
CA THR A 152 -0.76 -1.12 9.93
C THR A 152 -0.26 -2.08 8.87
N PHE A 153 0.15 -1.54 7.74
CA PHE A 153 0.78 -2.26 6.64
C PHE A 153 2.29 -2.07 6.73
N GLN A 154 3.02 -3.17 6.65
CA GLN A 154 4.47 -3.16 6.54
C GLN A 154 4.86 -3.81 5.22
N LYS A 155 5.49 -3.03 4.34
CA LYS A 155 5.99 -3.54 3.06
C LYS A 155 7.49 -3.38 2.98
N VAL A 156 8.12 -4.44 2.49
CA VAL A 156 9.56 -4.54 2.31
C VAL A 156 9.81 -4.83 0.84
N SER A 157 10.70 -4.05 0.24
CA SER A 157 11.19 -4.27 -1.12
C SER A 157 12.72 -4.33 -1.11
N GLN A 158 13.27 -5.19 -1.96
CA GLN A 158 14.69 -5.39 -2.14
C GLN A 158 15.01 -5.46 -3.64
N SER A 159 16.10 -4.82 -4.06
CA SER A 159 16.60 -4.90 -5.43
C SER A 159 18.11 -5.17 -5.43
N GLU A 160 18.55 -6.10 -6.29
CA GLU A 160 19.92 -6.61 -6.36
C GLU A 160 20.52 -6.38 -7.75
N VAL A 161 21.77 -5.91 -7.83
CA VAL A 161 22.49 -5.38 -9.02
C VAL A 161 22.65 -6.32 -10.20
#